data_AF-A0A257GGC7-F1
#
_entry.id   AF-A0A257GGC7-F1
#
_cell.length_a   1.000
_cell.length_b   1.000
_cell.length_c   1.000
_cell.angle_alpha   90.00
_cell.angle_beta   90.00
_cell.angle_gamma   90.00
#
_symmetry.space_group_name_H-M   'P 1'
#
loop_
_entity.id
_entity.type
_entity.pdbx_description
1 polymer ?
#
loop_
_entity_poly.entity_id
_entity_poly.type
_entity_poly.pdbx_seq_one_letter_code
_entity_poly.pdbx_strand_id
1 'polypeptide(L)'
;MRKERHMNRLVALPERLDHDAARDLHAELAIHRGFNLVIDGSSVRVVGALAAQVLVAAARDWGVQNTTLSVATSIAMKSDLERLGVLDELSIQEAI
;
A
#
# COMPACT_ATOMS: atom_id res chain seq x y z
N MET A 1 16.59 -15.66 22.96
CA MET A 1 16.12 -15.41 21.58
C MET A 1 15.54 -14.00 21.52
N ARG A 2 16.28 -13.03 20.97
CA ARG A 2 15.76 -11.66 20.77
C ARG A 2 14.83 -11.71 19.56
N LYS A 3 13.54 -11.40 19.73
CA LYS A 3 12.66 -11.08 18.59
C LYS A 3 13.26 -9.83 17.95
N GLU A 4 13.89 -9.98 16.79
CA GLU A 4 14.25 -8.84 15.95
C GLU A 4 12.97 -8.05 15.71
N ARG A 5 12.89 -6.84 16.27
CA ARG A 5 11.85 -5.89 15.90
C ARG A 5 12.10 -5.59 14.43
N HIS A 6 11.42 -6.27 13.52
CA HIS A 6 11.39 -5.86 12.13
C HIS A 6 10.84 -4.42 12.14
N MET A 7 11.71 -3.44 11.87
CA MET A 7 11.28 -2.05 11.79
C MET A 7 10.38 -1.95 10.57
N ASN A 8 9.08 -1.81 10.78
CA ASN A 8 8.15 -1.50 9.70
C ASN A 8 8.53 -0.14 9.13
N ARG A 9 8.85 -0.11 7.84
CA ARG A 9 8.96 1.15 7.11
C ARG A 9 7.56 1.70 6.89
N LEU A 10 7.46 3.02 6.79
CA LEU A 10 6.20 3.71 6.55
C LEU A 10 6.35 4.64 5.35
N VAL A 11 5.41 4.53 4.41
CA VAL A 11 5.31 5.42 3.25
C VAL A 11 3.94 6.08 3.29
N ALA A 12 3.93 7.41 3.43
CA ALA A 12 2.71 8.20 3.37
C ALA A 12 2.32 8.46 1.91
N LEU A 13 1.05 8.22 1.59
CA LEU A 13 0.50 8.47 0.26
C LEU A 13 -0.01 9.91 0.14
N PRO A 14 0.07 10.52 -1.06
CA PRO A 14 -0.54 11.82 -1.30
C PRO A 14 -2.06 11.74 -1.25
N GLU A 15 -2.75 12.88 -1.08
CA GLU A 15 -4.22 12.92 -1.06
C GLU A 15 -4.87 12.36 -2.35
N ARG A 16 -4.16 12.39 -3.48
CA ARG A 16 -4.66 11.91 -4.77
C ARG A 16 -3.69 10.91 -5.40
N LEU A 17 -4.15 9.68 -5.58
CA LEU A 17 -3.42 8.62 -6.26
C LEU A 17 -3.90 8.47 -7.71
N ASP A 18 -3.51 9.41 -8.56
CA ASP A 18 -3.80 9.40 -10.00
C ASP A 18 -2.69 8.71 -10.82
N HIS A 19 -2.67 8.92 -12.14
CA HIS A 19 -1.69 8.29 -13.03
C HIS A 19 -0.24 8.68 -12.70
N ASP A 20 0.01 9.96 -12.38
CA ASP A 20 1.37 10.44 -12.09
C ASP A 20 1.82 9.93 -10.72
N ALA A 21 0.95 10.04 -9.71
CA ALA A 21 1.21 9.50 -8.38
C ALA A 21 1.42 7.97 -8.38
N ALA A 22 0.81 7.24 -9.31
CA ALA A 22 1.05 5.80 -9.46
C ALA A 22 2.48 5.47 -9.87
N ARG A 23 3.10 6.31 -10.72
CA ARG A 23 4.50 6.14 -11.14
C ARG A 23 5.46 6.37 -9.97
N ASP A 24 5.21 7.44 -9.20
CA ASP A 24 6.00 7.78 -8.02
C ASP A 24 5.86 6.69 -6.95
N LEU A 25 4.63 6.22 -6.72
CA LEU A 25 4.36 5.10 -5.80
C LEU A 25 5.11 3.84 -6.20
N HIS A 26 5.11 3.47 -7.49
CA HIS A 26 5.87 2.31 -7.96
C HIS A 26 7.38 2.46 -7.70
N ALA A 27 7.94 3.65 -7.96
CA ALA A 27 9.35 3.92 -7.70
C ALA A 27 9.67 3.81 -6.20
N GLU A 28 8.83 4.38 -5.34
CA GLU A 28 9.01 4.33 -3.88
C GLU A 28 8.91 2.90 -3.34
N LEU A 29 7.92 2.13 -3.80
CA LEU A 29 7.77 0.72 -3.43
C LEU A 29 9.02 -0.09 -3.81
N ALA A 30 9.61 0.13 -4.98
CA ALA A 30 10.80 -0.59 -5.41
C ALA A 30 11.99 -0.43 -4.43
N ILE A 31 12.13 0.75 -3.80
CA ILE A 31 13.19 1.05 -2.81
C ILE A 31 13.00 0.24 -1.52
N HIS A 32 11.77 -0.15 -1.20
CA HIS A 32 11.42 -0.82 0.04
C HIS A 32 11.30 -2.35 -0.06
N ARG A 33 11.51 -2.94 -1.24
CA ARG A 33 11.51 -4.40 -1.43
C ARG A 33 12.41 -5.11 -0.41
N GLY A 34 11.93 -6.24 0.11
CA GLY A 34 12.62 -7.03 1.12
C GLY A 34 12.47 -6.54 2.57
N PHE A 35 11.69 -5.48 2.82
CA PHE A 35 11.39 -4.99 4.18
C PHE A 35 9.88 -4.98 4.42
N ASN A 36 9.47 -5.22 5.68
CA ASN A 36 8.07 -5.01 6.03
C ASN A 36 7.70 -3.53 5.89
N LEU A 37 6.54 -3.28 5.28
CA LEU A 37 6.11 -1.95 4.86
C LEU A 37 4.66 -1.69 5.25
N VAL A 38 4.41 -0.51 5.82
CA VAL A 38 3.07 0.05 6.01
C VAL A 38 2.90 1.20 5.04
N ILE A 39 1.87 1.11 4.22
CA ILE A 39 1.42 2.19 3.36
C ILE A 39 0.37 2.99 4.12
N ASP A 40 0.65 4.25 4.41
CA ASP A 40 -0.28 5.17 5.06
C ASP A 40 -1.10 5.93 4.01
N GLY A 41 -2.30 5.43 3.73
CA GLY A 41 -3.31 6.04 2.86
C GLY A 41 -4.39 6.79 3.61
N SER A 42 -4.17 7.15 4.88
CA SER A 42 -5.19 7.82 5.73
C SER A 42 -5.67 9.15 5.17
N SER A 43 -4.84 9.87 4.41
CA SER A 43 -5.17 11.16 3.79
C SER A 43 -5.67 11.04 2.34
N VAL A 44 -5.66 9.84 1.74
CA VAL A 44 -6.03 9.62 0.34
C VAL A 44 -7.53 9.86 0.16
N ARG A 45 -7.93 10.62 -0.84
CA ARG A 45 -9.33 10.93 -1.17
C ARG A 45 -9.80 10.31 -2.47
N VAL A 46 -8.88 9.94 -3.35
CA VAL A 46 -9.20 9.30 -4.62
C VAL A 46 -8.07 8.37 -5.06
N VAL A 47 -8.44 7.20 -5.58
CA VAL A 47 -7.52 6.21 -6.16
C VAL A 47 -7.92 5.90 -7.61
N GLY A 48 -7.00 6.14 -8.53
CA GLY A 48 -7.11 5.72 -9.92
C GLY A 48 -6.73 4.24 -10.10
N ALA A 49 -7.25 3.61 -11.15
CA ALA A 49 -7.04 2.19 -11.43
C ALA A 49 -5.56 1.78 -11.50
N LEU A 50 -4.69 2.61 -12.09
CA LEU A 50 -3.26 2.29 -12.18
C LEU A 50 -2.59 2.28 -10.81
N ALA A 51 -2.87 3.26 -9.94
CA ALA A 51 -2.33 3.28 -8.59
C ALA A 51 -2.80 2.07 -7.77
N ALA A 52 -4.07 1.69 -7.95
CA ALA A 52 -4.63 0.49 -7.32
C ALA A 52 -3.91 -0.79 -7.79
N GLN A 53 -3.65 -0.93 -9.10
CA GLN A 53 -2.91 -2.06 -9.65
C GLN A 53 -1.45 -2.11 -9.13
N VAL A 54 -0.80 -0.96 -8.96
CA VAL A 54 0.54 -0.88 -8.37
C VAL A 54 0.53 -1.41 -6.93
N LEU A 55 -0.46 -1.04 -6.12
CA LEU A 55 -0.62 -1.55 -4.75
C LEU A 55 -0.83 -3.08 -4.74
N VAL A 56 -1.70 -3.60 -5.61
CA VAL A 56 -1.95 -5.06 -5.73
C VAL A 56 -0.69 -5.81 -6.14
N ALA A 57 0.02 -5.29 -7.15
CA ALA A 57 1.27 -5.90 -7.61
C ALA A 57 2.30 -5.96 -6.48
N ALA A 58 2.45 -4.89 -5.71
CA ALA A 58 3.36 -4.85 -4.57
C ALA A 58 2.94 -5.80 -3.44
N ALA A 59 1.65 -5.87 -3.09
CA ALA A 59 1.16 -6.80 -2.07
C ALA A 59 1.50 -8.26 -2.42
N ARG A 60 1.31 -8.65 -3.69
CA ARG A 60 1.67 -9.98 -4.20
C ARG A 60 3.18 -10.21 -4.15
N ASP A 61 3.97 -9.23 -4.58
CA ASP A 61 5.43 -9.32 -4.62
C ASP A 61 6.04 -9.47 -3.20
N TRP A 62 5.43 -8.81 -2.20
CA TRP A 62 5.81 -8.95 -0.78
C TRP A 62 5.46 -10.34 -0.23
N GLY A 63 4.30 -10.87 -0.60
CA GLY A 63 3.87 -12.21 -0.22
C GLY A 63 4.84 -13.29 -0.71
N VAL A 64 5.33 -13.18 -1.95
CA VAL A 64 6.35 -14.09 -2.50
C VAL A 64 7.68 -14.01 -1.73
N GLN A 65 8.03 -12.82 -1.24
CA GLN A 65 9.27 -12.56 -0.51
C GLN A 65 9.21 -12.90 1.00
N ASN A 66 8.10 -13.46 1.50
CA ASN A 66 7.84 -13.68 2.93
C ASN A 66 7.95 -12.40 3.78
N THR A 67 7.67 -11.26 3.17
CA THR A 67 7.62 -9.95 3.84
C THR A 67 6.19 -9.44 3.90
N THR A 68 5.88 -8.56 4.83
CA THR A 68 4.52 -8.03 5.00
C THR A 68 4.39 -6.63 4.39
N LEU A 69 3.37 -6.44 3.55
CA LEU A 69 2.88 -5.13 3.11
C LEU A 69 1.46 -4.96 3.62
N SER A 70 1.22 -3.92 4.40
CA SER A 70 -0.11 -3.55 4.90
C SER A 70 -0.48 -2.13 4.48
N VAL A 71 -1.78 -1.88 4.34
CA VAL A 71 -2.30 -0.57 3.90
C VAL A 71 -3.29 -0.04 4.93
N ALA A 72 -2.96 1.09 5.55
CA ALA A 72 -3.94 1.90 6.27
C ALA A 72 -4.69 2.75 5.26
N THR A 73 -6.02 2.72 5.30
CA THR A 73 -6.86 3.40 4.29
C THR A 73 -7.75 4.45 4.93
N SER A 74 -7.97 5.55 4.22
CA SER A 74 -9.13 6.39 4.47
C SER A 74 -10.42 5.69 4.01
N ILE A 75 -11.57 6.21 4.45
CA ILE A 75 -12.88 5.74 3.96
C ILE A 75 -12.99 5.88 2.44
N ALA A 76 -12.55 7.01 1.88
CA ALA A 76 -12.63 7.28 0.44
C ALA A 76 -11.76 6.33 -0.37
N MET A 77 -10.51 6.11 0.08
CA MET A 77 -9.58 5.16 -0.53
C MET A 77 -10.14 3.74 -0.51
N LYS A 78 -10.66 3.30 0.64
CA LYS A 78 -11.28 1.98 0.78
C LYS A 78 -12.43 1.80 -0.22
N SER A 79 -13.34 2.77 -0.31
CA SER A 79 -14.46 2.72 -1.25
C SER A 79 -14.02 2.70 -2.73
N ASP A 80 -12.94 3.38 -3.11
CA ASP A 80 -12.40 3.30 -4.47
C ASP A 80 -11.81 1.93 -4.76
N LEU A 81 -11.04 1.36 -3.83
CA LEU A 81 -10.46 0.02 -3.96
C LEU A 81 -11.55 -1.07 -4.04
N GLU A 82 -12.64 -0.92 -3.29
CA GLU A 82 -13.85 -1.77 -3.37
C GLU A 82 -14.50 -1.65 -4.75
N ARG A 83 -14.74 -0.42 -5.24
CA ARG A 83 -15.32 -0.18 -6.57
C ARG A 83 -14.47 -0.75 -7.71
N LEU A 84 -13.15 -0.70 -7.56
CA LEU A 84 -12.20 -1.25 -8.52
C LEU A 84 -12.06 -2.77 -8.40
N GLY A 85 -12.67 -3.40 -7.39
CA GLY A 85 -12.67 -4.86 -7.19
C GLY A 85 -11.33 -5.42 -6.71
N VAL A 86 -10.51 -4.59 -6.07
CA VAL A 86 -9.15 -4.98 -5.64
C VAL A 86 -8.91 -4.87 -4.14
N LEU A 87 -9.91 -4.48 -3.35
CA LEU A 87 -9.75 -4.36 -1.89
C LEU A 87 -9.29 -5.68 -1.26
N ASP A 88 -9.87 -6.81 -1.67
CA ASP A 88 -9.60 -8.14 -1.10
C ASP A 88 -8.20 -8.68 -1.45
N GLU A 89 -7.49 -8.02 -2.38
CA GLU A 89 -6.10 -8.34 -2.73
C GLU A 89 -5.09 -7.69 -1.77
N LEU A 90 -5.55 -6.81 -0.86
CA LEU A 90 -4.71 -6.01 0.02
C LEU A 90 -4.92 -6.38 1.49
N SER A 91 -3.83 -6.39 2.26
CA SER A 91 -3.89 -6.51 3.71
C SER A 91 -4.22 -5.15 4.33
N ILE A 92 -5.52 -4.91 4.59
CA ILE A 92 -6.00 -3.66 5.17
C ILE A 92 -5.78 -3.66 6.68
N GLN A 93 -5.22 -2.56 7.18
CA GLN A 93 -5.16 -2.26 8.60
C GLN A 93 -6.14 -1.13 8.92
N GLU A 94 -6.78 -1.21 10.08
CA GLU A 94 -7.50 -0.06 10.62
C GLU A 94 -6.47 1.00 11.02
N ALA A 95 -6.72 2.26 10.63
CA ALA A 95 -5.91 3.38 11.08
C ALA A 95 -6.02 3.49 12.61
N ILE A 96 -4.88 3.71 13.28
CA ILE A 96 -4.78 3.89 14.74
C ILE A 96 -5.39 5.23 15.14
#